data_AF-A0AAW2I095-F1
#
_entry.id   AF-A0AAW2I095-F1
#
_cell.length_a   1.000
_cell.length_b   1.000
_cell.length_c   1.000
_cell.angle_alpha   90.00
_cell.angle_beta   90.00
_cell.angle_gamma   90.00
#
_symmetry.space_group_name_H-M   'P 1'
#
loop_
_entity.id
_entity.type
_entity.pdbx_description
1 polymer ?
#
loop_
_entity_poly.entity_id
_entity_poly.type
_entity_poly.pdbx_seq_one_letter_code
_entity_poly.pdbx_strand_id
1 'polypeptide(L)'
;MNHTGPNSVHASKINIHRVLSFILSVNDKTCKNFRPQDLILPGSYAYGVEEQFQNEAQMAVRLANFISAFLQVSDPKEVFSGKRVADKPLTEDQMMGETLALVMGDSKIWSAGTFWDRKKFTNRTLFAPFAYKKQLNTRKFKMEDLARLDKTDEVYTNKHWFRFLKQRWATNFDLLEQYELKIKIRQNETGELLTQYERYPTFYRAAKMGDGYWTSPYFDCGGKVPKWVITYAAPFFGWDSLKSNLEFKGVVAVTMDLIQLDINQCPAKYSTPNAFKDTHKCDQQSSYCVPILGRGYETGGYKCECRQGYEYPFEDPITYYDGQIVESEFENLVSDTATRYDLFQCRLAVASAIEISQLVIAVMLAILCLYNR
;
A
#
# COMPACT_ATOMS: atom_id res chain seq x y z
N MET A 1 -4.72 9.58 -31.25
CA MET A 1 -5.66 8.44 -31.29
C MET A 1 -6.32 8.35 -29.93
N ASN A 2 -7.64 8.50 -29.84
CA ASN A 2 -8.38 8.41 -28.58
C ASN A 2 -8.59 6.94 -28.21
N HIS A 3 -7.63 6.36 -27.49
CA HIS A 3 -7.77 4.99 -26.99
C HIS A 3 -8.86 4.93 -25.89
N THR A 4 -9.74 3.94 -25.98
CA THR A 4 -10.83 3.68 -25.02
C THR A 4 -10.77 2.25 -24.50
N GLY A 5 -11.35 2.00 -23.33
CA GLY A 5 -11.36 0.69 -22.69
C GLY A 5 -9.96 0.22 -22.28
N PRO A 6 -9.65 -1.08 -22.34
CA PRO A 6 -8.34 -1.62 -21.94
C PRO A 6 -7.15 -0.95 -22.65
N ASN A 7 -7.34 -0.53 -23.90
CA ASN A 7 -6.28 0.08 -24.70
C ASN A 7 -5.84 1.45 -24.18
N SER A 8 -6.66 2.14 -23.36
CA SER A 8 -6.25 3.43 -22.77
C SER A 8 -5.13 3.28 -21.75
N VAL A 9 -4.97 2.09 -21.16
CA VAL A 9 -3.94 1.78 -20.15
C VAL A 9 -2.54 1.65 -20.78
N HIS A 10 -2.46 1.31 -22.06
CA HIS A 10 -1.19 1.06 -22.76
C HIS A 10 -0.79 2.18 -23.73
N ALA A 11 -1.50 3.31 -23.71
CA ALA A 11 -1.22 4.44 -24.59
C ALA A 11 0.09 5.14 -24.19
N SER A 12 0.86 5.59 -25.19
CA SER A 12 2.11 6.34 -24.98
C SER A 12 1.88 7.71 -24.32
N LYS A 13 0.75 8.35 -24.62
CA LYS A 13 0.25 9.54 -23.91
C LYS A 13 -1.07 9.18 -23.25
N ILE A 14 -1.07 9.17 -21.92
CA ILE A 14 -2.21 8.75 -21.12
C ILE A 14 -3.25 9.87 -21.06
N ASN A 15 -4.51 9.52 -21.32
CA ASN A 15 -5.65 10.33 -20.91
C ASN A 15 -6.19 9.74 -19.60
N ILE A 16 -5.95 10.45 -18.49
CA ILE A 16 -6.26 9.97 -17.15
C ILE A 16 -7.75 9.67 -16.96
N HIS A 17 -8.64 10.55 -17.42
CA HIS A 17 -10.09 10.37 -17.29
C HIS A 17 -10.57 9.10 -18.02
N ARG A 18 -10.00 8.81 -19.19
CA ARG A 18 -10.32 7.56 -19.92
C ARG A 18 -9.84 6.33 -19.18
N VAL A 19 -8.63 6.36 -18.61
CA VAL A 19 -8.11 5.25 -17.81
C VAL A 19 -8.97 5.01 -16.56
N LEU A 20 -9.27 6.06 -15.80
CA LEU A 20 -10.11 5.96 -14.61
C LEU A 20 -11.52 5.48 -14.96
N SER A 21 -12.11 5.97 -16.07
CA SER A 21 -13.42 5.49 -16.53
C SER A 21 -13.40 3.99 -16.85
N PHE A 22 -12.31 3.47 -17.42
CA PHE A 22 -12.16 2.03 -17.64
C PHE A 22 -12.07 1.29 -16.31
N ILE A 23 -11.19 1.70 -15.40
CA ILE A 23 -10.99 1.06 -14.09
C ILE A 23 -12.32 1.00 -13.32
N LEU A 24 -13.05 2.11 -13.25
CA LEU A 24 -14.34 2.21 -12.55
C LEU A 24 -15.47 1.43 -13.25
N SER A 25 -15.36 1.17 -14.56
CA SER A 25 -16.36 0.38 -15.31
C SER A 25 -16.26 -1.13 -15.04
N VAL A 26 -15.11 -1.61 -14.55
CA VAL A 26 -14.88 -3.02 -14.26
C VAL A 26 -15.43 -3.37 -12.88
N ASN A 27 -16.43 -4.24 -12.87
CA ASN A 27 -17.15 -4.74 -11.71
C ASN A 27 -17.29 -6.26 -11.81
N ASP A 28 -17.77 -6.92 -10.75
CA ASP A 28 -18.00 -8.38 -10.69
C ASP A 28 -18.80 -8.94 -11.89
N LYS A 29 -19.75 -8.16 -12.41
CA LYS A 29 -20.56 -8.57 -13.58
C LYS A 29 -19.85 -8.34 -14.92
N THR A 30 -19.08 -7.25 -15.04
CA THR A 30 -18.47 -6.82 -16.31
C THR A 30 -17.09 -7.42 -16.53
N CYS A 31 -16.40 -7.87 -15.47
CA CYS A 31 -15.04 -8.42 -15.56
C CYS A 31 -14.94 -9.63 -16.49
N LYS A 32 -16.01 -10.42 -16.64
CA LYS A 32 -16.08 -11.59 -17.54
C LYS A 32 -16.03 -11.22 -19.02
N ASN A 33 -16.29 -9.96 -19.38
CA ASN A 33 -16.25 -9.50 -20.76
C ASN A 33 -14.82 -9.15 -21.22
N PHE A 34 -13.87 -9.05 -20.30
CA PHE A 34 -12.49 -8.68 -20.59
C PHE A 34 -11.57 -9.90 -20.54
N ARG A 35 -10.45 -9.84 -21.28
CA ARG A 35 -9.46 -10.92 -21.23
C ARG A 35 -8.65 -10.80 -19.93
N PRO A 36 -8.10 -11.90 -19.38
CA PRO A 36 -7.30 -11.85 -18.15
C PRO A 36 -6.12 -10.88 -18.20
N GLN A 37 -5.51 -10.67 -19.38
CA GLN A 37 -4.42 -9.72 -19.57
C GLN A 37 -4.88 -8.26 -19.47
N ASP A 38 -6.11 -7.96 -19.90
CA ASP A 38 -6.71 -6.63 -19.83
C ASP A 38 -7.09 -6.23 -18.39
N LEU A 39 -7.16 -7.22 -17.49
CA LEU A 39 -7.46 -7.07 -16.06
C LEU A 39 -6.20 -6.94 -15.19
N ILE A 40 -5.02 -6.78 -15.79
CA ILE A 40 -3.75 -6.56 -15.09
C ILE A 40 -3.22 -5.20 -15.52
N LEU A 41 -3.06 -4.30 -14.56
CA LEU A 41 -2.46 -2.99 -14.80
C LEU A 41 -0.94 -3.08 -14.66
N PRO A 42 -0.19 -2.31 -15.46
CA PRO A 42 1.24 -2.09 -15.21
C PRO A 42 1.49 -1.58 -13.79
N GLY A 43 2.64 -1.95 -13.21
CA GLY A 43 3.01 -1.53 -11.85
C GLY A 43 3.06 0.00 -11.64
N SER A 44 3.22 0.77 -12.72
CA SER A 44 3.19 2.24 -12.70
C SER A 44 1.86 2.84 -12.26
N TYR A 45 0.77 2.08 -12.32
CA TYR A 45 -0.56 2.48 -11.84
C TYR A 45 -0.74 2.34 -10.32
N ALA A 46 0.21 1.72 -9.62
CA ALA A 46 0.27 1.64 -8.17
C ALA A 46 1.48 2.40 -7.60
N TYR A 47 1.82 3.52 -8.22
CA TYR A 47 2.86 4.40 -7.70
C TYR A 47 2.55 4.85 -6.28
N GLY A 48 3.54 4.77 -5.37
CA GLY A 48 3.38 5.16 -3.96
C GLY A 48 2.74 4.09 -3.06
N VAL A 49 2.47 2.88 -3.58
CA VAL A 49 1.89 1.78 -2.80
C VAL A 49 2.71 1.41 -1.56
N GLU A 50 4.04 1.43 -1.69
CA GLU A 50 4.96 1.03 -0.62
C GLU A 50 4.90 1.96 0.59
N GLU A 51 4.60 3.25 0.37
CA GLU A 51 4.48 4.25 1.42
C GLU A 51 3.04 4.29 1.98
N GLN A 52 2.03 4.29 1.11
CA GLN A 52 0.63 4.43 1.53
C GLN A 52 0.06 3.19 2.21
N PHE A 53 0.49 1.99 1.81
CA PHE A 53 0.08 0.72 2.39
C PHE A 53 1.20 0.03 3.18
N GLN A 54 2.12 0.82 3.72
CA GLN A 54 3.24 0.33 4.52
C GLN A 54 2.77 -0.48 5.74
N ASN A 55 1.72 -0.01 6.43
CA ASN A 55 1.24 -0.61 7.68
C ASN A 55 0.64 -2.00 7.43
N GLU A 56 -0.15 -2.13 6.37
CA GLU A 56 -0.81 -3.36 5.95
C GLU A 56 0.24 -4.40 5.53
N ALA A 57 1.25 -3.97 4.77
CA ALA A 57 2.39 -4.81 4.43
C ALA A 57 3.15 -5.25 5.68
N GLN A 58 3.38 -4.35 6.64
CA GLN A 58 4.04 -4.66 7.90
C GLN A 58 3.24 -5.65 8.75
N MET A 59 1.90 -5.61 8.72
CA MET A 59 1.06 -6.63 9.39
C MET A 59 1.29 -8.03 8.80
N ALA A 60 1.41 -8.15 7.47
CA ALA A 60 1.74 -9.42 6.82
C ALA A 60 3.13 -9.92 7.23
N VAL A 61 4.13 -9.04 7.25
CA VAL A 61 5.50 -9.36 7.71
C VAL A 61 5.49 -9.79 9.17
N ARG A 62 4.72 -9.12 10.03
CA ARG A 62 4.60 -9.47 11.45
C ARG A 62 4.09 -10.90 11.63
N LEU A 63 3.03 -11.28 10.91
CA LEU A 63 2.52 -12.65 10.99
C LEU A 63 3.53 -13.66 10.41
N ALA A 64 4.16 -13.34 9.27
CA ALA A 64 5.19 -14.18 8.66
C ALA A 64 6.40 -14.39 9.61
N ASN A 65 6.81 -13.35 10.33
CA ASN A 65 7.91 -13.41 11.29
C ASN A 65 7.51 -14.16 12.57
N PHE A 66 6.27 -14.02 13.03
CA PHE A 66 5.72 -14.84 14.12
C PHE A 66 5.77 -16.33 13.77
N ILE A 67 5.25 -16.71 12.60
CA ILE A 67 5.30 -18.10 12.12
C ILE A 67 6.75 -18.57 12.00
N SER A 68 7.63 -17.71 11.48
CA SER A 68 9.05 -18.05 11.30
C SER A 68 9.77 -18.29 12.63
N ALA A 69 9.52 -17.44 13.62
CA ALA A 69 10.06 -17.60 14.96
C ALA A 69 9.56 -18.91 15.58
N PHE A 70 8.25 -19.18 15.48
CA PHE A 70 7.66 -20.40 16.03
C PHE A 70 8.26 -21.66 15.40
N LEU A 71 8.37 -21.72 14.07
CA LEU A 71 8.86 -22.91 13.35
C LEU A 71 10.37 -23.13 13.44
N GLN A 72 11.15 -22.16 13.93
CA GLN A 72 12.60 -22.28 14.12
C GLN A 72 12.97 -22.55 15.58
N VAL A 73 12.19 -22.05 16.53
CA VAL A 73 12.52 -22.06 17.96
C VAL A 73 11.74 -23.13 18.72
N SER A 74 10.48 -23.35 18.35
CA SER A 74 9.62 -24.32 19.05
C SER A 74 9.94 -25.75 18.61
N ASP A 75 10.41 -26.57 19.55
CA ASP A 75 10.57 -28.02 19.37
C ASP A 75 9.58 -28.77 20.28
N PRO A 76 8.53 -29.40 19.72
CA PRO A 76 7.55 -30.15 20.49
C PRO A 76 8.11 -31.37 21.23
N LYS A 77 9.32 -31.82 20.88
CA LYS A 77 10.01 -32.96 21.52
C LYS A 77 10.96 -32.52 22.62
N GLU A 78 11.09 -31.21 22.84
CA GLU A 78 11.96 -30.69 23.89
C GLU A 78 11.43 -31.09 25.28
N VAL A 79 12.33 -31.64 26.10
CA VAL A 79 12.01 -32.06 27.46
C VAL A 79 12.58 -31.01 28.41
N PHE A 80 11.69 -30.26 29.05
CA PHE A 80 12.08 -29.29 30.06
C PHE A 80 12.15 -29.93 31.44
N SER A 81 13.01 -29.38 32.30
CA SER A 81 13.08 -29.76 33.71
C SER A 81 11.79 -29.39 34.47
N GLY A 82 11.33 -30.28 35.34
CA GLY A 82 10.17 -30.05 36.22
C GLY A 82 8.81 -30.23 35.54
N LYS A 83 7.85 -29.33 35.82
CA LYS A 83 6.46 -29.37 35.29
C LYS A 83 6.28 -28.61 33.98
N ARG A 84 7.37 -28.16 33.35
CA ARG A 84 7.33 -27.37 32.12
C ARG A 84 7.00 -28.27 30.94
N VAL A 85 6.14 -27.79 30.04
CA VAL A 85 5.69 -28.53 28.86
C VAL A 85 6.09 -27.74 27.62
N ALA A 86 6.63 -28.44 26.62
CA ALA A 86 6.93 -27.83 25.33
C ALA A 86 5.67 -27.46 24.57
N ASP A 87 5.78 -26.42 23.76
CA ASP A 87 4.69 -26.01 22.88
C ASP A 87 4.40 -27.09 21.85
N LYS A 88 3.11 -27.29 21.59
CA LYS A 88 2.64 -28.19 20.52
C LYS A 88 2.76 -27.50 19.16
N PRO A 89 2.83 -28.25 18.05
CA PRO A 89 2.79 -27.66 16.72
C PRO A 89 1.57 -26.75 16.52
N LEU A 90 1.72 -25.75 15.64
CA LEU A 90 0.62 -24.85 15.25
C LEU A 90 -0.59 -25.66 14.78
N THR A 91 -1.76 -25.31 15.31
CA THR A 91 -3.03 -25.94 14.95
C THR A 91 -3.71 -25.19 13.81
N GLU A 92 -4.65 -25.86 13.12
CA GLU A 92 -5.45 -25.25 12.05
C GLU A 92 -6.19 -24.01 12.57
N ASP A 93 -6.87 -24.15 13.72
CA ASP A 93 -7.66 -23.08 14.34
C ASP A 93 -6.80 -21.86 14.73
N GLN A 94 -5.58 -22.08 15.22
CA GLN A 94 -4.64 -20.99 15.54
C GLN A 94 -4.27 -20.22 14.26
N MET A 95 -3.87 -20.93 13.20
CA MET A 95 -3.51 -20.28 11.94
C MET A 95 -4.69 -19.58 11.27
N MET A 96 -5.88 -20.15 11.42
CA MET A 96 -7.12 -19.52 10.99
C MET A 96 -7.40 -18.23 11.79
N GLY A 97 -7.32 -18.29 13.12
CA GLY A 97 -7.47 -17.13 14.00
C GLY A 97 -6.49 -16.01 13.68
N GLU A 98 -5.21 -16.32 13.50
CA GLU A 98 -4.17 -15.34 13.15
C GLU A 98 -4.41 -14.69 11.78
N THR A 99 -4.81 -15.48 10.78
CA THR A 99 -5.13 -14.95 9.45
C THR A 99 -6.36 -14.04 9.49
N LEU A 100 -7.37 -14.43 10.26
CA LEU A 100 -8.57 -13.62 10.48
C LEU A 100 -8.25 -12.31 11.20
N ALA A 101 -7.34 -12.33 12.18
CA ALA A 101 -6.90 -11.16 12.93
C ALA A 101 -6.29 -10.07 12.04
N LEU A 102 -5.63 -10.44 10.92
CA LEU A 102 -5.13 -9.46 9.95
C LEU A 102 -6.25 -8.61 9.34
N VAL A 103 -7.33 -9.24 8.87
CA VAL A 103 -8.47 -8.56 8.24
C VAL A 103 -9.30 -7.79 9.27
N MET A 104 -9.32 -8.26 10.52
CA MET A 104 -9.99 -7.58 11.63
C MET A 104 -9.20 -6.37 12.14
N GLY A 105 -7.87 -6.43 12.09
CA GLY A 105 -6.98 -5.41 12.63
C GLY A 105 -6.94 -4.13 11.80
N ASP A 106 -7.14 -4.21 10.49
CA ASP A 106 -7.11 -3.06 9.58
C ASP A 106 -8.30 -3.03 8.60
N SER A 107 -8.96 -1.88 8.53
CA SER A 107 -10.10 -1.65 7.64
C SER A 107 -9.71 -1.53 6.16
N LYS A 108 -8.45 -1.27 5.82
CA LYS A 108 -7.95 -1.21 4.44
C LYS A 108 -7.64 -2.59 3.85
N ILE A 109 -7.31 -3.58 4.69
CA ILE A 109 -7.11 -4.96 4.26
C ILE A 109 -8.45 -5.60 3.92
N TRP A 110 -8.67 -5.93 2.65
CA TRP A 110 -9.91 -6.56 2.17
C TRP A 110 -9.89 -8.08 2.30
N SER A 111 -8.72 -8.67 2.07
CA SER A 111 -8.48 -10.09 2.32
C SER A 111 -7.06 -10.35 2.76
N ALA A 112 -6.88 -11.39 3.57
CA ALA A 112 -5.59 -11.89 3.98
C ALA A 112 -5.59 -13.41 3.87
N GLY A 113 -4.43 -13.99 3.56
CA GLY A 113 -4.26 -15.43 3.51
C GLY A 113 -2.89 -15.86 3.97
N THR A 114 -2.84 -17.01 4.64
CA THR A 114 -1.60 -17.67 5.02
C THR A 114 -1.44 -18.93 4.20
N PHE A 115 -0.55 -18.90 3.22
CA PHE A 115 -0.41 -19.92 2.20
C PHE A 115 0.79 -20.82 2.49
N TRP A 116 0.55 -22.08 2.85
CA TRP A 116 1.61 -23.04 3.13
C TRP A 116 2.07 -23.75 1.86
N ASP A 117 3.37 -24.04 1.73
CA ASP A 117 3.85 -24.89 0.64
C ASP A 117 3.47 -26.36 0.87
N ARG A 118 3.59 -27.18 -0.18
CA ARG A 118 3.16 -28.58 -0.18
C ARG A 118 3.80 -29.37 0.97
N LYS A 119 2.95 -30.04 1.75
CA LYS A 119 3.32 -30.88 2.92
C LYS A 119 4.17 -30.12 3.96
N LYS A 120 3.99 -28.80 4.09
CA LYS A 120 4.69 -27.98 5.10
C LYS A 120 3.86 -27.72 6.35
N PHE A 121 2.55 -27.96 6.29
CA PHE A 121 1.67 -27.90 7.45
C PHE A 121 1.39 -29.31 8.00
N THR A 122 1.11 -29.42 9.29
CA THR A 122 0.88 -30.70 9.97
C THR A 122 -0.36 -31.40 9.41
N ASN A 123 -0.26 -32.71 9.10
CA ASN A 123 -1.36 -33.57 8.65
C ASN A 123 -2.15 -33.08 7.40
N ARG A 124 -1.62 -32.15 6.60
CA ARG A 124 -2.27 -31.64 5.38
C ARG A 124 -1.29 -31.59 4.20
N THR A 125 -1.78 -31.85 3.00
CA THR A 125 -1.00 -31.71 1.75
C THR A 125 -0.88 -30.25 1.34
N LEU A 126 -1.97 -29.51 1.43
CA LEU A 126 -2.10 -28.08 1.20
C LEU A 126 -2.94 -27.50 2.33
N PHE A 127 -2.61 -26.29 2.76
CA PHE A 127 -3.33 -25.57 3.79
C PHE A 127 -3.20 -24.08 3.49
N ALA A 128 -4.33 -23.41 3.31
CA ALA A 128 -4.36 -21.99 2.99
C ALA A 128 -5.57 -21.32 3.66
N PRO A 129 -5.49 -21.02 4.97
CA PRO A 129 -6.41 -20.09 5.62
C PRO A 129 -6.52 -18.81 4.82
N PHE A 130 -7.75 -18.43 4.49
CA PHE A 130 -8.07 -17.22 3.75
C PHE A 130 -9.25 -16.53 4.41
N ALA A 131 -9.02 -15.30 4.86
CA ALA A 131 -10.01 -14.43 5.46
C ALA A 131 -10.30 -13.26 4.53
N TYR A 132 -11.57 -12.86 4.44
CA TYR A 132 -11.97 -11.72 3.62
C TYR A 132 -13.25 -11.06 4.13
N LYS A 133 -13.45 -9.81 3.74
CA LYS A 133 -14.70 -9.07 3.94
C LYS A 133 -15.33 -8.66 2.61
N LYS A 134 -16.65 -8.54 2.60
CA LYS A 134 -17.41 -8.13 1.39
C LYS A 134 -17.87 -6.68 1.42
N GLN A 135 -17.96 -6.11 2.62
CA GLN A 135 -18.47 -4.76 2.84
C GLN A 135 -17.52 -4.04 3.79
N LEU A 136 -17.27 -2.76 3.50
CA LEU A 136 -16.46 -1.89 4.34
C LEU A 136 -17.15 -1.67 5.71
N ASN A 137 -16.36 -1.52 6.78
CA ASN A 137 -16.82 -1.20 8.13
C ASN A 137 -17.85 -2.17 8.76
N THR A 138 -17.91 -3.42 8.27
CA THR A 138 -18.74 -4.45 8.89
C THR A 138 -17.92 -5.35 9.81
N ARG A 139 -18.51 -5.80 10.92
CA ARG A 139 -17.93 -6.85 11.79
C ARG A 139 -18.18 -8.27 11.26
N LYS A 140 -18.52 -8.40 9.97
CA LYS A 140 -18.86 -9.67 9.33
C LYS A 140 -17.70 -10.08 8.43
N PHE A 141 -16.90 -11.01 8.94
CA PHE A 141 -15.76 -11.57 8.23
C PHE A 141 -16.07 -12.99 7.78
N LYS A 142 -15.47 -13.40 6.66
CA LYS A 142 -15.56 -14.75 6.14
C LYS A 142 -14.19 -15.39 6.20
N MET A 143 -14.19 -16.68 6.47
CA MET A 143 -12.99 -17.49 6.62
C MET A 143 -13.22 -18.83 5.95
N GLU A 144 -12.27 -19.26 5.14
CA GLU A 144 -12.27 -20.56 4.48
C GLU A 144 -10.83 -21.04 4.24
N ASP A 145 -10.66 -22.33 4.03
CA ASP A 145 -9.40 -22.90 3.55
C ASP A 145 -9.45 -23.02 2.01
N LEU A 146 -8.63 -22.23 1.32
CA LEU A 146 -8.55 -22.24 -0.15
C LEU A 146 -7.96 -23.55 -0.69
N ALA A 147 -7.24 -24.32 0.13
CA ALA A 147 -6.71 -25.62 -0.27
C ALA A 147 -7.80 -26.68 -0.51
N ARG A 148 -9.04 -26.44 -0.06
CA ARG A 148 -10.19 -27.34 -0.27
C ARG A 148 -10.81 -27.23 -1.67
N LEU A 149 -10.35 -26.31 -2.52
CA LEU A 149 -10.93 -26.08 -3.84
C LEU A 149 -10.34 -27.09 -4.86
N ASP A 150 -11.21 -27.94 -5.42
CA ASP A 150 -10.84 -29.10 -6.27
C ASP A 150 -10.30 -28.76 -7.67
N LYS A 151 -10.13 -27.48 -8.02
CA LYS A 151 -9.65 -27.07 -9.34
C LYS A 151 -8.13 -26.85 -9.33
N THR A 152 -7.41 -27.65 -10.12
CA THR A 152 -5.95 -27.60 -10.26
C THR A 152 -5.40 -26.24 -10.67
N ASP A 153 -6.18 -25.47 -11.44
CA ASP A 153 -5.79 -24.13 -11.93
C ASP A 153 -5.98 -23.04 -10.87
N GLU A 154 -6.84 -23.27 -9.87
CA GLU A 154 -7.13 -22.33 -8.78
C GLU A 154 -6.17 -22.51 -7.58
N VAL A 155 -5.25 -23.47 -7.64
CA VAL A 155 -4.28 -23.70 -6.56
C VAL A 155 -3.38 -22.49 -6.39
N TYR A 156 -3.40 -21.91 -5.18
CA TYR A 156 -2.62 -20.72 -4.82
C TYR A 156 -1.12 -20.85 -5.09
N THR A 157 -0.56 -22.08 -5.07
CA THR A 157 0.85 -22.34 -5.37
C THR A 157 1.25 -21.96 -6.79
N ASN A 158 0.29 -21.89 -7.73
CA ASN A 158 0.54 -21.53 -9.12
C ASN A 158 0.57 -20.02 -9.35
N LYS A 159 0.12 -19.22 -8.37
CA LYS A 159 0.12 -17.76 -8.46
C LYS A 159 1.54 -17.22 -8.60
N HIS A 160 1.70 -16.16 -9.40
CA HIS A 160 3.00 -15.59 -9.75
C HIS A 160 3.82 -15.21 -8.51
N TRP A 161 3.22 -14.48 -7.57
CA TRP A 161 3.87 -14.03 -6.34
C TRP A 161 4.36 -15.21 -5.46
N PHE A 162 3.60 -16.30 -5.38
CA PHE A 162 3.99 -17.48 -4.59
C PHE A 162 5.18 -18.19 -5.23
N ARG A 163 5.13 -18.40 -6.54
CA ARG A 163 6.22 -19.03 -7.31
C ARG A 163 7.48 -18.19 -7.23
N PHE A 164 7.36 -16.87 -7.39
CA PHE A 164 8.47 -15.93 -7.33
C PHE A 164 9.17 -16.01 -5.96
N LEU A 165 8.42 -15.90 -4.85
CA LEU A 165 8.99 -15.99 -3.51
C LEU A 165 9.62 -17.36 -3.23
N LYS A 166 8.94 -18.44 -3.63
CA LYS A 166 9.48 -19.81 -3.48
C LYS A 166 10.79 -20.01 -4.24
N GLN A 167 10.89 -19.47 -5.46
CA GLN A 167 12.12 -19.54 -6.27
C GLN A 167 13.23 -18.67 -5.68
N ARG A 168 12.92 -17.44 -5.27
CA ARG A 168 13.86 -16.52 -4.64
C ARG A 168 14.52 -17.12 -3.40
N TRP A 169 13.72 -17.79 -2.57
CA TRP A 169 14.16 -18.35 -1.29
C TRP A 169 14.37 -19.88 -1.34
N ALA A 170 14.68 -20.44 -2.51
CA ALA A 170 14.92 -21.87 -2.64
C ALA A 170 16.26 -22.29 -2.03
N THR A 171 17.29 -21.43 -2.10
CA THR A 171 18.67 -21.79 -1.74
C THR A 171 19.39 -20.74 -0.89
N ASN A 172 19.12 -19.45 -1.08
CA ASN A 172 19.84 -18.37 -0.40
C ASN A 172 18.98 -17.78 0.73
N PHE A 173 19.52 -17.76 1.95
CA PHE A 173 18.87 -17.22 3.15
C PHE A 173 19.72 -16.15 3.87
N ASP A 174 20.81 -15.69 3.24
CA ASP A 174 21.77 -14.77 3.87
C ASP A 174 21.23 -13.35 3.98
N LEU A 175 20.25 -13.00 3.13
CA LEU A 175 19.56 -11.72 3.17
C LEU A 175 18.56 -11.61 4.32
N LEU A 176 18.19 -12.72 4.97
CA LEU A 176 17.27 -12.70 6.10
C LEU A 176 17.90 -12.04 7.32
N GLU A 177 17.08 -11.28 8.04
CA GLU A 177 17.52 -10.69 9.30
C GLU A 177 17.54 -11.74 10.40
N GLN A 178 18.62 -11.76 11.17
CA GLN A 178 18.71 -12.54 12.39
C GLN A 178 18.15 -11.73 13.55
N TYR A 179 17.09 -12.24 14.16
CA TYR A 179 16.48 -11.67 15.35
C TYR A 179 16.88 -12.49 16.57
N GLU A 180 17.50 -11.82 17.54
CA GLU A 180 17.84 -12.42 18.83
C GLU A 180 16.64 -12.42 19.77
N LEU A 181 16.36 -13.58 20.36
CA LEU A 181 15.31 -13.76 21.34
C LEU A 181 15.91 -13.83 22.74
N LYS A 182 15.50 -12.89 23.60
CA LYS A 182 15.88 -12.86 25.02
C LYS A 182 14.73 -13.45 25.85
N ILE A 183 14.49 -14.74 25.67
CA ILE A 183 13.43 -15.47 26.37
C ILE A 183 13.79 -15.59 27.85
N LYS A 184 12.88 -15.12 28.71
CA LYS A 184 12.94 -15.30 30.16
C LYS A 184 11.78 -16.19 30.59
N ILE A 185 12.10 -17.29 31.25
CA ILE A 185 11.11 -18.25 31.76
C ILE A 185 10.90 -18.02 33.26
N ARG A 186 9.67 -18.19 33.73
CA ARG A 186 9.38 -18.25 35.17
C ARG A 186 10.04 -19.48 35.80
N GLN A 187 10.70 -19.29 36.94
CA GLN A 187 11.31 -20.40 37.68
C GLN A 187 10.24 -21.26 38.37
N ASN A 188 9.30 -20.61 39.05
CA ASN A 188 8.24 -21.25 39.84
C ASN A 188 6.84 -20.82 39.35
N GLU A 189 5.80 -21.54 39.79
CA GLU A 189 4.39 -21.26 39.45
C GLU A 189 3.94 -19.86 39.87
N THR A 190 4.47 -19.32 40.97
CA THR A 190 4.20 -17.96 41.47
C THR A 190 4.83 -16.86 40.62
N GLY A 191 5.83 -17.16 39.79
CA GLY A 191 6.45 -16.20 38.87
C GLY A 191 7.37 -15.16 39.51
N GLU A 192 7.79 -15.36 40.76
CA GLU A 192 8.61 -14.39 41.52
C GLU A 192 10.00 -14.14 40.92
N LEU A 193 10.63 -15.18 40.35
CA LEU A 193 11.92 -15.07 39.66
C LEU A 193 11.83 -15.48 38.19
N LEU A 194 12.48 -14.68 37.35
CA LEU A 194 12.70 -14.96 35.94
C LEU A 194 14.11 -15.52 35.74
N THR A 195 14.19 -16.67 35.11
CA THR A 195 15.42 -17.36 34.71
C THR A 195 15.60 -17.30 33.20
N GLN A 196 16.85 -17.33 32.72
CA GLN A 196 17.12 -17.36 31.28
C GLN A 196 16.71 -18.71 30.68
N TYR A 197 16.34 -18.68 29.40
CA TYR A 197 16.05 -19.91 28.64
C TYR A 197 17.30 -20.79 28.53
N GLU A 198 17.12 -22.11 28.65
CA GLU A 198 18.23 -23.08 28.73
C GLU A 198 19.08 -23.10 27.44
N ARG A 199 18.47 -22.88 26.26
CA ARG A 199 19.19 -22.78 24.97
C ARG A 199 19.60 -21.35 24.60
N TYR A 200 20.03 -20.55 25.58
CA TYR A 200 20.54 -19.20 25.29
C TYR A 200 21.95 -19.28 24.66
N PRO A 201 22.25 -18.52 23.58
CA PRO A 201 21.37 -17.57 22.88
C PRO A 201 20.45 -18.23 21.84
N THR A 202 19.14 -17.93 21.91
CA THR A 202 18.17 -18.31 20.88
C THR A 202 18.02 -17.20 19.85
N PHE A 203 18.09 -17.53 18.57
CA PHE A 203 17.81 -16.61 17.47
C PHE A 203 16.99 -17.30 16.38
N TYR A 204 16.33 -16.50 15.55
CA TYR A 204 15.63 -16.97 14.35
C TYR A 204 15.93 -16.02 13.19
N ARG A 205 15.82 -16.52 11.96
CA ARG A 205 15.96 -15.70 10.74
C ARG A 205 14.59 -15.45 10.13
N ALA A 206 14.30 -14.20 9.78
CA ALA A 206 13.02 -13.85 9.17
C ALA A 206 13.15 -12.74 8.13
N ALA A 207 12.09 -12.56 7.34
CA ALA A 207 12.05 -11.58 6.26
C ALA A 207 11.88 -10.15 6.78
N LYS A 208 12.53 -9.20 6.11
CA LYS A 208 12.23 -7.77 6.23
C LYS A 208 11.10 -7.39 5.29
N MET A 209 10.59 -6.16 5.41
CA MET A 209 9.58 -5.65 4.47
C MET A 209 10.10 -5.58 3.02
N GLY A 210 11.39 -5.30 2.82
CA GLY A 210 12.00 -5.31 1.48
C GLY A 210 12.16 -6.71 0.84
N ASP A 211 11.98 -7.78 1.63
CA ASP A 211 12.05 -9.16 1.14
C ASP A 211 10.70 -9.68 0.64
N GLY A 212 9.62 -8.95 0.91
CA GLY A 212 8.30 -9.23 0.39
C GLY A 212 8.18 -8.93 -1.11
N TYR A 213 6.99 -9.18 -1.64
CA TYR A 213 6.67 -8.98 -3.04
C TYR A 213 5.35 -8.23 -3.19
N TRP A 214 5.40 -7.09 -3.88
CA TRP A 214 4.23 -6.37 -4.34
C TRP A 214 3.80 -6.89 -5.72
N THR A 215 2.54 -7.27 -5.83
CA THR A 215 1.94 -7.64 -7.12
C THR A 215 1.65 -6.40 -7.96
N SER A 216 1.68 -6.54 -9.29
CA SER A 216 1.07 -5.55 -10.18
C SER A 216 -0.44 -5.52 -9.92
N PRO A 217 -1.11 -4.35 -9.97
CA PRO A 217 -2.54 -4.28 -9.69
C PRO A 217 -3.34 -5.13 -10.66
N TYR A 218 -4.32 -5.86 -10.16
CA TYR A 218 -5.16 -6.72 -10.99
C TYR A 218 -6.60 -6.73 -10.48
N PHE A 219 -7.55 -7.03 -11.36
CA PHE A 219 -8.94 -7.24 -10.96
C PHE A 219 -9.18 -8.72 -10.61
N ASP A 220 -9.62 -8.99 -9.38
CA ASP A 220 -9.89 -10.36 -8.93
C ASP A 220 -11.29 -10.86 -9.37
N CYS A 221 -11.48 -11.09 -10.67
CA CYS A 221 -12.78 -11.46 -11.25
C CYS A 221 -13.32 -12.82 -10.75
N GLY A 222 -12.43 -13.75 -10.39
CA GLY A 222 -12.80 -15.11 -9.98
C GLY A 222 -12.72 -15.37 -8.48
N GLY A 223 -12.11 -14.48 -7.72
CA GLY A 223 -11.93 -14.66 -6.28
C GLY A 223 -13.08 -14.12 -5.45
N LYS A 224 -12.83 -14.02 -4.14
CA LYS A 224 -13.89 -13.68 -3.18
C LYS A 224 -14.12 -12.18 -3.02
N VAL A 225 -13.21 -11.37 -3.59
CA VAL A 225 -13.19 -9.91 -3.50
C VAL A 225 -13.09 -9.34 -4.92
N PRO A 226 -14.20 -9.26 -5.68
CA PRO A 226 -14.19 -8.81 -7.08
C PRO A 226 -13.99 -7.30 -7.19
N LYS A 227 -12.73 -6.87 -7.02
CA LYS A 227 -12.27 -5.49 -7.00
C LYS A 227 -10.92 -5.39 -7.71
N TRP A 228 -10.55 -4.16 -8.06
CA TRP A 228 -9.15 -3.84 -8.35
C TRP A 228 -8.36 -3.92 -7.06
N VAL A 229 -7.36 -4.78 -7.04
CA VAL A 229 -6.61 -5.07 -5.83
C VAL A 229 -5.12 -5.01 -6.07
N ILE A 230 -4.41 -4.74 -4.99
CA ILE A 230 -2.97 -4.92 -4.91
C ILE A 230 -2.66 -5.81 -3.70
N THR A 231 -1.86 -6.83 -3.94
CA THR A 231 -1.46 -7.81 -2.93
C THR A 231 0.01 -7.62 -2.57
N TYR A 232 0.29 -7.56 -1.27
CA TYR A 232 1.64 -7.71 -0.72
C TYR A 232 1.80 -9.10 -0.12
N ALA A 233 2.91 -9.76 -0.42
CA ALA A 233 3.20 -11.13 -0.05
C ALA A 233 4.54 -11.21 0.71
N ALA A 234 4.51 -11.69 1.96
CA ALA A 234 5.67 -11.86 2.84
C ALA A 234 6.00 -13.35 3.04
N PRO A 235 7.23 -13.80 2.76
CA PRO A 235 7.61 -15.21 2.95
C PRO A 235 7.87 -15.52 4.43
N PHE A 236 7.62 -16.77 4.83
CA PHE A 236 7.99 -17.28 6.16
C PHE A 236 8.75 -18.61 6.06
N PHE A 237 9.59 -18.85 7.06
CA PHE A 237 10.60 -19.90 7.05
C PHE A 237 10.50 -20.80 8.27
N GLY A 238 11.02 -22.02 8.18
CA GLY A 238 11.06 -22.95 9.29
C GLY A 238 12.26 -23.85 9.19
N TRP A 239 12.66 -24.42 10.33
CA TRP A 239 13.78 -25.36 10.36
C TRP A 239 13.36 -26.70 9.77
N ASP A 240 14.16 -27.28 8.88
CA ASP A 240 14.01 -28.67 8.44
C ASP A 240 14.99 -29.55 9.22
N SER A 241 14.47 -30.38 10.12
CA SER A 241 15.28 -31.26 10.96
C SER A 241 16.00 -32.35 10.16
N LEU A 242 15.48 -32.74 9.00
CA LEU A 242 16.09 -33.78 8.16
C LEU A 242 17.32 -33.29 7.40
N LYS A 243 17.26 -32.03 6.93
CA LYS A 243 18.33 -31.39 6.16
C LYS A 243 19.22 -30.48 7.00
N SER A 244 18.86 -30.27 8.26
CA SER A 244 19.53 -29.37 9.21
C SER A 244 19.75 -27.97 8.64
N ASN A 245 18.77 -27.47 7.87
CA ASN A 245 18.83 -26.16 7.24
C ASN A 245 17.50 -25.41 7.34
N LEU A 246 17.57 -24.09 7.11
CA LEU A 246 16.38 -23.25 6.98
C LEU A 246 15.68 -23.55 5.66
N GLU A 247 14.35 -23.57 5.69
CA GLU A 247 13.53 -23.86 4.51
C GLU A 247 12.38 -22.88 4.39
N PHE A 248 12.06 -22.48 3.15
CA PHE A 248 10.82 -21.78 2.83
C PHE A 248 9.60 -22.66 3.16
N LYS A 249 8.68 -22.15 3.99
CA LYS A 249 7.46 -22.88 4.40
C LYS A 249 6.19 -22.34 3.79
N GLY A 250 6.17 -21.06 3.42
CA GLY A 250 4.99 -20.46 2.81
C GLY A 250 5.05 -18.93 2.74
N VAL A 251 3.89 -18.32 2.51
CA VAL A 251 3.71 -16.88 2.33
C VAL A 251 2.48 -16.39 3.08
N VAL A 252 2.59 -15.29 3.81
CA VAL A 252 1.43 -14.51 4.27
C VAL A 252 1.17 -13.42 3.25
N ALA A 253 -0.04 -13.32 2.71
CA ALA A 253 -0.39 -12.27 1.78
C ALA A 253 -1.58 -11.45 2.28
N VAL A 254 -1.50 -10.13 2.13
CA VAL A 254 -2.56 -9.17 2.40
C VAL A 254 -2.92 -8.46 1.11
N THR A 255 -4.21 -8.20 0.93
CA THR A 255 -4.75 -7.61 -0.29
C THR A 255 -5.59 -6.39 0.04
N MET A 256 -5.26 -5.28 -0.58
CA MET A 256 -5.87 -3.97 -0.40
C MET A 256 -6.63 -3.58 -1.67
N ASP A 257 -7.61 -2.70 -1.54
CA ASP A 257 -8.36 -2.15 -2.67
C ASP A 257 -7.52 -1.04 -3.32
N LEU A 258 -7.29 -1.16 -4.63
CA LEU A 258 -6.53 -0.18 -5.40
C LEU A 258 -7.17 1.21 -5.34
N ILE A 259 -8.50 1.28 -5.25
CA ILE A 259 -9.24 2.54 -5.27
C ILE A 259 -8.97 3.39 -4.01
N GLN A 260 -8.45 2.78 -2.94
CA GLN A 260 -8.05 3.49 -1.72
C GLN A 260 -6.67 4.14 -1.82
N LEU A 261 -5.90 3.86 -2.88
CA LEU A 261 -4.60 4.46 -3.12
C LEU A 261 -4.78 5.87 -3.69
N ASP A 262 -4.07 6.85 -3.14
CA ASP A 262 -4.00 8.20 -3.71
C ASP A 262 -3.11 8.21 -4.95
N ILE A 263 -3.59 8.80 -6.05
CA ILE A 263 -2.79 8.99 -7.26
C ILE A 263 -2.03 10.31 -7.22
N ASN A 264 -0.84 10.34 -7.83
CA ASN A 264 -0.04 11.56 -7.95
C ASN A 264 0.03 12.01 -9.41
N GLN A 265 -0.61 13.15 -9.72
CA GLN A 265 -0.66 13.70 -11.07
C GLN A 265 0.43 14.75 -11.37
N CYS A 266 1.19 15.13 -10.35
CA CYS A 266 2.18 16.19 -10.47
C CYS A 266 3.43 15.72 -11.25
N PRO A 267 4.25 16.66 -11.74
CA PRO A 267 5.45 16.34 -12.48
C PRO A 267 6.43 15.51 -11.66
N ALA A 268 7.05 14.52 -12.30
CA ALA A 268 8.08 13.68 -11.69
C ALA A 268 9.20 13.40 -12.70
N LYS A 269 10.33 12.86 -12.21
CA LYS A 269 11.45 12.48 -13.09
C LYS A 269 10.98 11.44 -14.12
N TYR A 270 11.60 11.46 -15.30
CA TYR A 270 11.29 10.49 -16.37
C TYR A 270 11.45 9.04 -15.90
N SER A 271 12.47 8.76 -15.06
CA SER A 271 12.75 7.44 -14.49
C SER A 271 11.73 6.97 -13.45
N THR A 272 10.91 7.87 -12.89
CA THR A 272 9.92 7.50 -11.87
C THR A 272 8.76 6.75 -12.53
N PRO A 273 8.46 5.50 -12.11
CA PRO A 273 7.41 4.67 -12.69
C PRO A 273 6.03 5.09 -12.16
N ASN A 274 5.58 6.30 -12.49
CA ASN A 274 4.26 6.81 -12.18
C ASN A 274 3.48 6.99 -13.51
N ALA A 275 2.37 6.27 -13.67
CA ALA A 275 1.52 6.37 -14.86
C ALA A 275 0.75 7.70 -14.94
N PHE A 276 0.53 8.35 -13.80
CA PHE A 276 -0.28 9.57 -13.70
C PHE A 276 0.54 10.85 -13.70
N LYS A 277 1.88 10.77 -13.70
CA LYS A 277 2.74 11.97 -13.70
C LYS A 277 2.46 12.86 -14.91
N ASP A 278 2.62 14.16 -14.73
CA ASP A 278 2.42 15.17 -15.78
C ASP A 278 0.99 15.16 -16.38
N THR A 279 -0.02 14.71 -15.62
CA THR A 279 -1.44 14.74 -16.06
C THR A 279 -2.28 15.83 -15.40
N HIS A 280 -1.67 16.62 -14.51
CA HIS A 280 -2.33 17.76 -13.85
C HIS A 280 -2.77 18.84 -14.86
N LYS A 281 -3.76 19.64 -14.44
CA LYS A 281 -4.33 20.75 -15.24
C LYS A 281 -3.94 22.15 -14.75
N CYS A 282 -3.04 22.25 -13.77
CA CYS A 282 -2.48 23.55 -13.36
C CYS A 282 -1.87 24.32 -14.53
N ASP A 283 -2.06 25.64 -14.55
CA ASP A 283 -1.44 26.50 -15.53
C ASP A 283 0.10 26.47 -15.40
N GLN A 284 0.77 26.09 -16.48
CA GLN A 284 2.22 25.87 -16.49
C GLN A 284 3.04 27.18 -16.49
N GLN A 285 2.43 28.33 -16.78
CA GLN A 285 3.14 29.60 -16.80
C GLN A 285 3.17 30.24 -15.41
N SER A 286 2.01 30.31 -14.75
CA SER A 286 1.79 31.03 -13.50
C SER A 286 1.80 30.14 -12.25
N SER A 287 1.63 28.82 -12.39
CA SER A 287 1.49 27.90 -11.25
C SER A 287 2.33 26.61 -11.38
N TYR A 288 2.37 25.82 -10.30
CA TYR A 288 2.98 24.49 -10.27
C TYR A 288 2.13 23.53 -9.41
N CYS A 289 2.25 22.24 -9.69
CA CYS A 289 1.47 21.19 -9.04
C CYS A 289 2.12 20.67 -7.76
N VAL A 290 1.35 20.54 -6.69
CA VAL A 290 1.76 19.88 -5.44
C VAL A 290 0.73 18.80 -5.07
N PRO A 291 1.14 17.53 -4.84
CA PRO A 291 0.21 16.44 -4.57
C PRO A 291 -0.45 16.58 -3.19
N ILE A 292 -1.69 16.11 -3.07
CA ILE A 292 -2.48 16.07 -1.84
C ILE A 292 -2.92 14.62 -1.59
N LEU A 293 -2.66 14.10 -0.39
CA LEU A 293 -3.10 12.76 0.03
C LEU A 293 -4.54 12.80 0.60
N GLY A 294 -5.21 11.66 0.61
CA GLY A 294 -6.56 11.48 1.13
C GLY A 294 -7.69 11.78 0.13
N ARG A 295 -7.39 11.79 -1.18
CA ARG A 295 -8.38 12.01 -2.26
C ARG A 295 -8.76 10.71 -2.99
N GLY A 296 -8.09 9.60 -2.68
CA GLY A 296 -8.30 8.29 -3.27
C GLY A 296 -7.82 8.21 -4.72
N TYR A 297 -8.30 7.18 -5.42
CA TYR A 297 -7.90 6.88 -6.79
C TYR A 297 -8.67 7.71 -7.82
N GLU A 298 -8.70 9.03 -7.62
CA GLU A 298 -9.46 10.01 -8.40
C GLU A 298 -8.58 11.15 -8.88
N THR A 299 -8.98 11.81 -9.97
CA THR A 299 -8.31 13.02 -10.47
C THR A 299 -8.49 14.21 -9.52
N GLY A 300 -7.55 15.14 -9.56
CA GLY A 300 -7.57 16.36 -8.76
C GLY A 300 -6.94 16.21 -7.39
N GLY A 301 -6.21 15.12 -7.13
CA GLY A 301 -5.42 14.87 -5.91
C GLY A 301 -4.19 15.78 -5.77
N TYR A 302 -4.32 17.07 -6.08
CA TYR A 302 -3.24 18.05 -6.05
C TYR A 302 -3.77 19.47 -5.85
N LYS A 303 -2.88 20.41 -5.55
CA LYS A 303 -3.13 21.85 -5.58
C LYS A 303 -2.24 22.52 -6.62
N CYS A 304 -2.76 23.57 -7.24
CA CYS A 304 -2.00 24.46 -8.10
C CYS A 304 -1.54 25.67 -7.30
N GLU A 305 -0.29 25.65 -6.86
CA GLU A 305 0.33 26.76 -6.13
C GLU A 305 0.94 27.76 -7.11
N CYS A 306 0.80 29.05 -6.83
CA CYS A 306 1.36 30.09 -7.67
C CYS A 306 2.89 30.09 -7.62
N ARG A 307 3.52 30.29 -8.78
CA ARG A 307 4.97 30.45 -8.88
C ARG A 307 5.40 31.78 -8.26
N GLN A 308 6.67 31.88 -7.91
CA GLN A 308 7.25 33.13 -7.46
C GLN A 308 7.02 34.25 -8.50
N GLY A 309 6.56 35.41 -8.02
CA GLY A 309 6.17 36.54 -8.89
C GLY A 309 4.72 36.51 -9.35
N TYR A 310 3.97 35.45 -9.01
CA TYR A 310 2.53 35.36 -9.18
C TYR A 310 1.84 35.22 -7.81
N GLU A 311 0.61 35.67 -7.72
CA GLU A 311 -0.23 35.56 -6.52
C GLU A 311 -1.63 35.03 -6.86
N TYR A 312 -2.24 34.40 -5.87
CA TYR A 312 -3.63 33.96 -5.96
C TYR A 312 -4.54 35.19 -6.01
N PRO A 313 -5.40 35.33 -7.03
CA PRO A 313 -6.08 36.59 -7.31
C PRO A 313 -7.26 36.90 -6.38
N PHE A 314 -7.78 35.92 -5.65
CA PHE A 314 -8.96 36.06 -4.79
C PHE A 314 -8.55 36.19 -3.31
N GLU A 315 -9.35 36.94 -2.54
CA GLU A 315 -9.14 37.13 -1.09
C GLU A 315 -9.76 35.98 -0.29
N ASP A 316 -9.31 34.76 -0.54
CA ASP A 316 -9.73 33.56 0.19
C ASP A 316 -8.71 33.19 1.29
N PRO A 317 -9.11 32.40 2.30
CA PRO A 317 -8.17 31.83 3.27
C PRO A 317 -7.19 30.81 2.66
N ILE A 318 -7.37 30.45 1.38
CA ILE A 318 -6.47 29.57 0.61
C ILE A 318 -5.68 30.39 -0.42
N THR A 319 -4.49 29.92 -0.77
CA THR A 319 -3.57 30.59 -1.71
C THR A 319 -3.27 29.77 -2.96
N TYR A 320 -4.13 28.80 -3.25
CA TYR A 320 -3.96 27.84 -4.33
C TYR A 320 -5.31 27.43 -4.92
N TYR A 321 -5.29 26.92 -6.15
CA TYR A 321 -6.47 26.30 -6.74
C TYR A 321 -6.52 24.80 -6.41
N ASP A 322 -7.66 24.33 -5.91
CA ASP A 322 -7.89 22.90 -5.65
C ASP A 322 -7.99 22.14 -6.98
N GLY A 323 -7.16 21.11 -7.14
CA GLY A 323 -7.08 20.30 -8.35
C GLY A 323 -8.40 19.63 -8.73
N GLN A 324 -9.27 19.27 -7.79
CA GLN A 324 -10.59 18.68 -8.11
C GLN A 324 -11.48 19.69 -8.86
N ILE A 325 -11.43 20.96 -8.46
CA ILE A 325 -12.19 22.02 -9.13
C ILE A 325 -11.61 22.26 -10.53
N VAL A 326 -10.28 22.35 -10.65
CA VAL A 326 -9.60 22.55 -11.93
C VAL A 326 -9.91 21.41 -12.90
N GLU A 327 -9.88 20.16 -12.45
CA GLU A 327 -10.19 18.98 -13.28
C GLU A 327 -11.68 18.95 -13.69
N SER A 328 -12.60 19.30 -12.79
CA SER A 328 -14.04 19.38 -13.10
C SER A 328 -14.32 20.44 -14.18
N GLU A 329 -13.72 21.62 -14.06
CA GLU A 329 -13.87 22.70 -15.04
C GLU A 329 -13.18 22.34 -16.37
N PHE A 330 -12.09 21.58 -16.33
CA PHE A 330 -11.48 21.01 -17.53
C PHE A 330 -12.39 19.99 -18.23
N GLU A 331 -13.07 19.11 -17.47
CA GLU A 331 -14.03 18.16 -18.04
C GLU A 331 -15.22 18.87 -18.71
N ASN A 332 -15.70 19.96 -18.12
CA ASN A 332 -16.72 20.81 -18.73
C ASN A 332 -16.21 21.41 -20.05
N LEU A 333 -14.94 21.82 -20.11
CA LEU A 333 -14.33 22.40 -21.31
C LEU A 333 -14.23 21.36 -22.42
N VAL A 334 -13.86 20.13 -22.08
CA VAL A 334 -13.83 18.99 -23.01
C VAL A 334 -15.23 18.60 -23.48
N SER A 335 -16.25 18.82 -22.66
CA SER A 335 -17.66 18.50 -22.96
C SER A 335 -18.40 19.63 -23.67
N ASP A 336 -17.72 20.73 -24.02
CA ASP A 336 -18.28 21.93 -24.64
C ASP A 336 -19.44 22.55 -23.83
N THR A 337 -19.35 22.49 -22.50
CA THR A 337 -20.29 23.13 -21.56
C THR A 337 -19.70 24.45 -21.03
N ALA A 338 -20.54 25.28 -20.40
CA ALA A 338 -20.08 26.56 -19.84
C ALA A 338 -19.04 26.32 -18.73
N THR A 339 -17.86 26.93 -18.86
CA THR A 339 -16.73 26.71 -17.94
C THR A 339 -16.09 28.00 -17.48
N ARG A 340 -15.36 27.91 -16.37
CA ARG A 340 -14.50 28.97 -15.83
C ARG A 340 -13.02 28.56 -15.85
N TYR A 341 -12.66 27.59 -16.70
CA TYR A 341 -11.34 26.98 -16.71
C TYR A 341 -10.20 28.01 -16.89
N ASP A 342 -10.44 29.06 -17.68
CA ASP A 342 -9.44 30.12 -17.92
C ASP A 342 -9.14 30.99 -16.68
N LEU A 343 -9.99 30.96 -15.65
CA LEU A 343 -9.77 31.72 -14.40
C LEU A 343 -8.80 31.03 -13.43
N PHE A 344 -8.42 29.77 -13.67
CA PHE A 344 -7.49 29.02 -12.82
C PHE A 344 -6.02 29.34 -13.17
N GLN A 345 -5.70 30.63 -13.21
CA GLN A 345 -4.36 31.15 -13.47
C GLN A 345 -4.01 32.18 -12.40
N CYS A 346 -2.78 32.15 -11.91
CA CYS A 346 -2.33 33.14 -10.94
C CYS A 346 -2.06 34.48 -11.64
N ARG A 347 -2.33 35.59 -10.96
CA ARG A 347 -2.03 36.93 -11.49
C ARG A 347 -0.59 37.32 -11.14
N LEU A 348 0.01 38.22 -11.92
CA LEU A 348 1.31 38.79 -11.56
C LEU A 348 1.19 39.50 -10.22
N ALA A 349 2.09 39.18 -9.29
CA ALA A 349 2.16 39.83 -8.00
C ALA A 349 2.59 41.28 -8.22
N VAL A 350 1.62 42.19 -8.19
CA VAL A 350 1.90 43.62 -8.14
C VAL A 350 2.19 43.91 -6.69
N ALA A 351 3.47 44.08 -6.36
CA ALA A 351 3.82 44.80 -5.14
C ALA A 351 2.99 46.08 -5.18
N SER A 352 2.14 46.30 -4.18
CA SER A 352 1.58 47.62 -3.97
C SER A 352 2.78 48.54 -3.94
N ALA A 353 2.99 49.28 -5.02
CA ALA A 353 4.01 50.30 -5.03
C ALA A 353 3.62 51.16 -3.84
N ILE A 354 4.46 51.18 -2.81
CA ILE A 354 4.33 52.18 -1.77
C ILE A 354 4.52 53.47 -2.55
N GLU A 355 3.41 54.12 -2.92
CA GLU A 355 3.45 55.49 -3.39
C GLU A 355 3.91 56.27 -2.18
N ILE A 356 5.22 56.45 -2.09
CA ILE A 356 5.84 57.31 -1.10
C ILE A 356 5.34 58.71 -1.45
N SER A 357 4.26 59.13 -0.79
CA SER A 357 3.75 60.48 -0.92
C SER A 357 4.86 61.45 -0.49
N GLN A 358 5.41 62.19 -1.45
CA GLN A 358 6.47 63.17 -1.20
C GLN A 358 6.04 64.21 -0.14
N LEU A 359 4.73 64.45 -0.04
CA LEU A 359 4.10 65.29 0.98
C LEU A 359 4.30 64.75 2.40
N VAL A 360 4.17 63.44 2.61
CA VAL A 360 4.37 62.83 3.94
C VAL A 360 5.84 62.90 4.36
N ILE A 361 6.77 62.69 3.43
CA ILE A 361 8.21 62.88 3.70
C ILE A 361 8.52 64.33 4.03
N ALA A 362 7.99 65.28 3.25
CA ALA A 362 8.21 66.70 3.48
C ALA A 362 7.65 67.17 4.84
N VAL A 363 6.48 66.67 5.24
CA VAL A 363 5.87 66.96 6.54
C VAL A 363 6.69 66.35 7.68
N MET A 364 7.15 65.09 7.54
CA MET A 364 8.00 64.45 8.55
C MET A 364 9.35 65.18 8.70
N LEU A 365 9.96 65.62 7.59
CA LEU A 365 11.19 66.42 7.62
C LEU A 365 10.95 67.80 8.24
N ALA A 366 9.82 68.46 7.95
CA ALA A 366 9.47 69.73 8.56
C ALA A 366 9.25 69.62 10.07
N ILE A 367 8.58 68.55 10.53
CA ILE A 367 8.39 68.26 11.95
C ILE A 367 9.74 68.00 12.64
N LEU A 368 10.64 67.23 12.00
CA LEU A 368 12.00 67.01 12.51
C LEU A 368 12.82 68.30 12.59
N CYS A 369 12.72 69.18 11.59
CA CYS A 369 13.39 70.48 11.61
C CYS A 369 12.82 71.42 12.66
N LEU A 370 11.51 71.35 12.96
CA LEU A 370 10.88 72.11 14.05
C LEU A 370 11.21 71.55 15.43
N TYR A 371 11.49 70.26 15.55
CA TYR A 371 11.87 69.63 16.82
C TYR A 371 13.34 69.83 17.18
N ASN A 372 14.22 70.00 16.18
CA ASN A 372 15.65 70.28 16.36
C ASN A 372 16.00 71.78 16.48
N ARG A 373 15.00 72.62 16.70
CA ARG A 373 15.14 74.06 16.94
C ARG A 373 14.51 74.41 18.27
#